data_AF-A0A382Q4F4-F1
#
_entry.id   AF-A0A382Q4F4-F1
#
_cell.length_a   1.000
_cell.length_b   1.000
_cell.length_c   1.000
_cell.angle_alpha   90.00
_cell.angle_beta   90.00
_cell.angle_gamma   90.00
#
_symmetry.space_group_name_H-M   'P 1'
#
loop_
_entity.id
_entity.type
_entity.pdbx_description
1 polymer ?
#
loop_
_entity_poly.entity_id
_entity_poly.type
_entity_poly.pdbx_seq_one_letter_code
_entity_poly.pdbx_strand_id
1 'polypeptide(L)'
;MRLISKFLPILRLFPPETSHIVSLSGLKAWSYLKSDNPKPIISNNIELLGLEFSNRLGLAAGLDKSADFIDPLSYLGFAFLELGTLTPRPQKGNQKPRLFRISKNRSLINRMGFNNKGIEYAISK
;
A
#
# COMPACT_ATOMS: atom_id res chain seq x y z
N MET A 1 -1.39 17.45 2.83
CA MET A 1 -0.88 16.63 3.96
C MET A 1 -1.49 16.98 5.34
N ARG A 2 -1.66 18.26 5.73
CA ARG A 2 -2.21 18.66 7.05
C ARG A 2 -3.65 18.22 7.36
N LEU A 3 -4.51 17.97 6.36
CA LEU A 3 -5.87 17.44 6.61
C LEU A 3 -5.85 15.95 6.95
N ILE A 4 -5.10 15.13 6.20
CA ILE A 4 -5.04 13.67 6.41
C ILE A 4 -4.53 13.34 7.83
N SER A 5 -3.56 14.11 8.34
CA SER A 5 -3.06 13.94 9.71
C SER A 5 -4.12 14.15 10.79
N LYS A 6 -5.19 14.92 10.52
CA LYS A 6 -6.30 15.13 11.46
C LYS A 6 -7.28 13.95 11.50
N PHE A 7 -7.39 13.18 10.41
CA PHE A 7 -8.23 11.98 10.34
C PHE A 7 -7.51 10.71 10.80
N LEU A 8 -6.17 10.73 10.81
CA LEU A 8 -5.34 9.61 11.23
C LEU A 8 -5.64 9.07 12.65
N PRO A 9 -5.94 9.90 13.66
CA PRO A 9 -6.33 9.42 14.99
C PRO A 9 -7.60 8.56 14.98
N ILE A 10 -8.57 8.89 14.12
CA ILE A 10 -9.83 8.14 14.00
C ILE A 10 -9.56 6.75 13.44
N LEU A 11 -8.71 6.64 12.42
CA LEU A 11 -8.31 5.35 11.86
C LEU A 11 -7.62 4.44 12.90
N ARG A 12 -7.00 5.03 13.94
CA ARG A 12 -6.35 4.24 15.00
C ARG A 12 -7.33 3.56 15.95
N LEU A 13 -8.58 4.02 16.01
CA LEU A 13 -9.64 3.40 16.82
C LEU A 13 -10.07 2.03 16.27
N PHE A 14 -9.89 1.78 14.98
CA PHE A 14 -10.21 0.50 14.36
C PHE A 14 -9.05 -0.51 14.49
N PRO A 15 -9.34 -1.83 14.43
CA PRO A 15 -8.33 -2.86 14.25
C PRO A 15 -7.43 -2.55 13.03
N PRO A 16 -6.12 -2.85 13.09
CA PRO A 16 -5.18 -2.41 12.07
C PRO A 16 -5.47 -2.93 10.66
N GLU A 17 -5.99 -4.15 10.51
CA GLU A 17 -6.42 -4.63 9.19
C GLU A 17 -7.63 -3.86 8.65
N THR A 18 -8.58 -3.51 9.52
CA THR A 18 -9.74 -2.69 9.12
C THR A 18 -9.28 -1.30 8.69
N SER A 19 -8.40 -0.66 9.48
CA SER A 19 -7.85 0.64 9.12
C SER A 19 -7.09 0.61 7.80
N HIS A 20 -6.35 -0.47 7.55
CA HIS A 20 -5.63 -0.66 6.29
C HIS A 20 -6.58 -0.71 5.09
N ILE A 21 -7.65 -1.51 5.17
CA ILE A 21 -8.68 -1.59 4.12
C ILE A 21 -9.36 -0.23 3.92
N VAL A 22 -9.79 0.42 5.00
CA VAL A 22 -10.44 1.74 4.94
C VAL A 22 -9.52 2.78 4.31
N SER A 23 -8.21 2.74 4.64
CA SER A 23 -7.24 3.69 4.10
C SER A 23 -7.04 3.50 2.60
N LEU A 24 -6.86 2.27 2.13
CA LEU A 24 -6.66 1.98 0.71
C LEU A 24 -7.93 2.23 -0.11
N SER A 25 -9.10 1.85 0.40
CA SER A 25 -10.38 2.16 -0.24
C SER A 25 -10.62 3.67 -0.31
N GLY A 26 -10.30 4.41 0.75
CA GLY A 26 -10.38 5.88 0.75
C GLY A 26 -9.41 6.51 -0.25
N LEU A 27 -8.19 5.98 -0.37
CA LEU A 27 -7.22 6.44 -1.37
C LEU A 27 -7.71 6.17 -2.80
N LYS A 28 -8.31 5.00 -3.05
CA LYS A 28 -8.93 4.65 -4.33
C LYS A 28 -10.13 5.55 -4.67
N ALA A 29 -10.97 5.84 -3.68
CA ALA A 29 -12.06 6.79 -3.88
C ALA A 29 -11.54 8.19 -4.24
N TRP A 30 -10.50 8.64 -3.53
CA TRP A 30 -9.84 9.92 -3.79
C TRP A 30 -9.17 9.97 -5.16
N SER A 31 -8.60 8.87 -5.65
CA SER A 31 -7.94 8.84 -6.95
C SER A 31 -8.90 9.07 -8.12
N TYR A 32 -10.18 8.68 -8.00
CA TYR A 32 -11.19 9.01 -9.03
C TYR A 32 -11.46 10.51 -9.15
N LEU A 33 -11.19 11.29 -8.11
CA LEU A 33 -11.39 12.75 -8.09
C LEU A 33 -10.15 13.51 -8.60
N LYS A 34 -9.04 12.81 -8.84
CA LYS A 34 -7.75 13.39 -9.21
C LYS A 34 -7.40 13.03 -10.64
N SER A 35 -7.30 14.05 -11.49
CA SER A 35 -6.89 13.91 -12.90
C SER A 35 -5.38 14.13 -13.12
N ASP A 36 -4.62 14.45 -12.07
CA ASP A 36 -3.24 14.90 -12.21
C ASP A 36 -2.22 13.78 -12.08
N ASN A 37 -1.24 13.79 -13.00
CA ASN A 37 -0.06 12.94 -12.95
C ASN A 37 0.73 13.14 -11.64
N PRO A 38 1.16 12.05 -10.98
CA PRO A 38 1.99 12.16 -9.79
C PRO A 38 3.28 12.89 -10.13
N LYS A 39 3.56 13.99 -9.43
CA LYS A 39 4.89 14.61 -9.43
C LYS A 39 5.62 14.15 -8.17
N PRO A 40 6.85 13.62 -8.28
CA PRO A 40 7.64 13.29 -7.11
C PRO A 40 7.85 14.55 -6.28
N ILE A 41 7.73 14.43 -4.95
CA ILE A 41 7.92 15.56 -4.02
C ILE A 41 9.36 16.07 -4.12
N ILE A 42 10.31 15.16 -4.35
CA ILE A 42 11.72 15.44 -4.62
C ILE A 42 12.11 14.61 -5.84
N SER A 43 12.57 15.27 -6.91
CA SER A 43 13.14 14.59 -8.07
C SER A 43 14.63 14.36 -7.82
N ASN A 44 15.05 13.08 -7.82
CA ASN A 44 16.45 12.67 -7.69
C ASN A 44 16.65 11.41 -8.52
N ASN A 45 16.64 11.61 -9.84
CA ASN A 45 16.65 10.54 -10.82
C ASN A 45 17.86 9.60 -10.61
N ILE A 46 17.61 8.30 -10.72
CA ILE A 46 18.64 7.26 -10.67
C ILE A 46 18.29 6.15 -11.64
N GLU A 47 19.30 5.61 -12.29
CA GLU A 47 19.22 4.36 -13.03
C GLU A 47 19.74 3.21 -12.16
N LEU A 48 18.96 2.12 -12.08
CA LEU A 48 19.35 0.92 -11.36
C LEU A 48 18.77 -0.30 -12.10
N LEU A 49 19.61 -1.31 -12.37
CA LEU A 49 19.22 -2.52 -13.13
C LEU A 49 18.58 -2.21 -14.50
N GLY A 50 19.00 -1.13 -15.17
CA GLY A 50 18.44 -0.68 -16.45
C GLY A 50 17.05 -0.06 -16.37
N LEU A 51 16.58 0.28 -15.16
CA LEU A 51 15.32 0.97 -14.91
C LEU A 51 15.59 2.39 -14.41
N GLU A 52 14.83 3.36 -14.92
CA GLU A 52 14.85 4.74 -14.45
C GLU A 52 13.85 4.95 -13.31
N PHE A 53 14.32 5.53 -12.20
CA PHE A 53 13.48 5.89 -11.06
C PHE A 53 13.53 7.39 -10.84
N SER A 54 12.36 8.03 -10.69
CA SER A 54 12.24 9.48 -10.48
C SER A 54 12.79 9.95 -9.13
N ASN A 55 12.92 9.03 -8.17
CA ASN A 55 13.50 9.24 -6.85
C ASN A 55 13.88 7.88 -6.21
N ARG A 56 14.37 7.91 -4.97
CA ARG A 56 14.85 6.72 -4.22
C ARG A 56 13.82 6.15 -3.25
N LEU A 57 12.57 6.62 -3.28
CA LEU A 57 11.51 6.20 -2.37
C LEU A 57 10.61 5.18 -3.06
N GLY A 58 10.68 3.94 -2.58
CA GLY A 58 9.76 2.87 -2.97
C GLY A 58 8.71 2.58 -1.91
N LEU A 59 7.61 1.98 -2.36
CA LEU A 59 6.65 1.36 -1.47
C LEU A 59 6.96 -0.14 -1.35
N ALA A 60 7.16 -0.62 -0.12
CA ALA A 60 7.44 -2.02 0.15
C ALA A 60 6.22 -2.94 -0.07
N ALA A 61 6.51 -4.21 -0.33
CA ALA A 61 5.49 -5.26 -0.41
C ALA A 61 4.68 -5.41 0.89
N GLY A 62 3.54 -6.07 0.75
CA GLY A 62 2.61 -6.33 1.84
C GLY A 62 1.58 -5.22 2.05
N LEU A 63 1.73 -4.04 1.43
CA LEU A 63 0.67 -3.02 1.40
C LEU A 63 -0.42 -3.39 0.40
N ASP A 64 -0.10 -3.53 -0.88
CA ASP A 64 -1.05 -3.98 -1.91
C ASP A 64 -0.74 -5.41 -2.34
N LYS A 65 -1.34 -6.37 -1.63
CA LYS A 65 -1.05 -7.80 -1.79
C LYS A 65 -1.67 -8.44 -3.04
N SER A 66 -2.57 -7.74 -3.70
CA SER A 66 -3.38 -8.33 -4.80
C SER A 66 -3.52 -7.39 -5.98
N ALA A 67 -2.62 -6.41 -6.11
CA ALA A 67 -2.64 -5.42 -7.18
C ALA A 67 -4.02 -4.73 -7.30
N ASP A 68 -4.62 -4.37 -6.16
CA ASP A 68 -5.94 -3.74 -6.10
C ASP A 68 -5.87 -2.20 -6.17
N PHE A 69 -4.69 -1.62 -5.94
CA PHE A 69 -4.48 -0.20 -5.64
C PHE A 69 -3.26 0.41 -6.33
N ILE A 70 -2.79 -0.15 -7.45
CA ILE A 70 -1.62 0.35 -8.20
C ILE A 70 -1.77 1.85 -8.54
N ASP A 71 -2.83 2.22 -9.26
CA ASP A 71 -3.06 3.61 -9.68
C ASP A 71 -3.14 4.57 -8.48
N PRO A 72 -4.02 4.36 -7.47
CA PRO A 72 -4.08 5.25 -6.32
C PRO A 72 -2.76 5.38 -5.56
N LEU A 73 -1.97 4.31 -5.45
CA LEU A 73 -0.66 4.34 -4.80
C LEU A 73 0.39 5.06 -5.63
N SER A 74 0.34 4.95 -6.96
CA SER A 74 1.25 5.67 -7.86
C SER A 74 1.12 7.19 -7.70
N TYR A 75 -0.08 7.68 -7.38
CA TYR A 75 -0.36 9.10 -7.15
C TYR A 75 0.28 9.69 -5.89
N LEU A 76 0.88 8.86 -5.04
CA LEU A 76 1.56 9.31 -3.81
C LEU A 76 3.01 9.75 -4.04
N GLY A 77 3.55 9.59 -5.25
CA GLY A 77 4.89 10.07 -5.61
C GLY A 77 6.04 9.10 -5.29
N PHE A 78 5.73 7.82 -5.04
CA PHE A 78 6.74 6.75 -5.02
C PHE A 78 7.35 6.57 -6.41
N ALA A 79 8.65 6.30 -6.49
CA ALA A 79 9.29 5.97 -7.76
C ALA A 79 8.98 4.54 -8.22
N PHE A 80 8.72 3.63 -7.28
CA PHE A 80 8.32 2.26 -7.57
C PHE A 80 7.41 1.69 -6.49
N LEU A 81 6.61 0.69 -6.87
CA LEU A 81 5.73 -0.04 -5.99
C LEU A 81 6.11 -1.52 -6.05
N GLU A 82 6.42 -2.11 -4.90
CA GLU A 82 6.56 -3.56 -4.77
C GLU A 82 5.21 -4.15 -4.35
N LEU A 83 4.60 -4.95 -5.23
CA LEU A 83 3.28 -5.54 -5.01
C LEU A 83 3.38 -6.92 -4.34
N GLY A 84 2.25 -7.44 -3.87
CA GLY A 84 2.16 -8.76 -3.27
C GLY A 84 2.48 -8.76 -1.76
N THR A 85 2.91 -9.86 -1.17
CA THR A 85 3.31 -11.12 -1.82
C THR A 85 2.13 -11.87 -2.44
N LEU A 86 2.24 -12.18 -3.72
CA LEU A 86 1.29 -13.02 -4.46
C LEU A 86 1.68 -14.49 -4.39
N THR A 87 0.70 -15.38 -4.42
CA THR A 87 0.91 -16.82 -4.55
C THR A 87 0.25 -17.37 -5.81
N PRO A 88 0.67 -18.55 -6.31
CA PRO A 88 0.06 -19.14 -7.50
C PRO A 88 -1.48 -19.29 -7.37
N ARG A 89 -1.95 -19.69 -6.18
CA ARG A 89 -3.37 -19.82 -5.86
C ARG A 89 -3.80 -18.79 -4.80
N PRO A 90 -5.08 -18.39 -4.77
CA PRO A 90 -5.61 -17.56 -3.69
C PRO A 90 -5.47 -18.26 -2.34
N GLN A 91 -5.19 -17.49 -1.29
CA GLN A 91 -5.19 -18.00 0.07
C GLN A 91 -5.58 -16.93 1.08
N LYS A 92 -6.27 -17.35 2.14
CA LYS A 92 -6.78 -16.46 3.19
C LYS A 92 -5.69 -15.97 4.15
N GLY A 93 -4.54 -16.66 4.22
CA GLY A 93 -3.50 -16.49 5.22
C GLY A 93 -3.91 -16.91 6.62
N ASN A 94 -3.16 -16.49 7.64
CA ASN A 94 -3.36 -16.94 9.03
C ASN A 94 -4.67 -16.43 9.64
N GLN A 95 -5.17 -17.05 10.71
CA GLN A 95 -6.36 -16.58 11.42
C GLN A 95 -6.12 -15.20 12.07
N LYS A 96 -7.17 -14.37 12.13
CA LYS A 96 -7.13 -13.06 12.79
C LYS A 96 -7.30 -13.20 14.31
N PRO A 97 -6.74 -12.29 15.14
CA PRO A 97 -5.91 -11.14 14.78
C PRO A 97 -4.46 -11.54 14.45
N ARG A 98 -3.90 -10.86 13.44
CA ARG A 98 -2.58 -11.17 12.85
C ARG A 98 -1.79 -9.94 12.41
N LEU A 99 -2.25 -8.76 12.79
CA LEU A 99 -1.56 -7.49 12.63
C LEU A 99 -1.80 -6.68 13.91
N PHE A 100 -0.75 -6.10 14.45
CA PHE A 100 -0.75 -5.44 15.75
C PHE A 100 0.05 -4.14 15.65
N ARG A 101 -0.40 -3.07 16.34
CA ARG A 101 0.32 -1.79 16.40
C ARG A 101 0.96 -1.61 17.78
N ILE A 102 2.22 -1.22 17.80
CA ILE A 102 2.94 -0.79 19.01
C ILE A 102 3.14 0.72 18.89
N SER A 103 2.09 1.48 19.23
CA SER A 103 2.00 2.92 18.97
C SER A 103 3.15 3.73 19.59
N LYS A 104 3.59 3.36 20.80
CA LYS A 104 4.70 4.02 21.52
C LYS A 104 6.01 3.96 20.73
N ASN A 105 6.23 2.88 19.98
CA ASN A 105 7.46 2.62 19.23
C ASN A 105 7.33 2.94 17.73
N ARG A 106 6.16 3.40 17.28
CA ARG A 106 5.84 3.56 15.85
C ARG A 106 6.12 2.28 15.05
N SER A 107 5.82 1.12 15.63
CA SER A 107 6.12 -0.19 15.06
C SER A 107 4.86 -1.02 14.81
N LEU A 108 4.99 -2.00 13.93
CA LEU A 108 3.97 -3.00 13.63
C LEU A 108 4.56 -4.40 13.83
N ILE A 109 3.73 -5.34 14.32
CA ILE A 109 4.02 -6.78 14.28
C ILE A 109 2.95 -7.43 13.44
N ASN A 110 3.33 -8.34 12.55
CA ASN A 110 2.38 -9.06 11.72
C ASN A 110 2.76 -10.54 11.59
N ARG A 111 1.72 -11.37 11.47
CA ARG A 111 1.80 -12.80 11.14
C ARG A 111 0.76 -13.12 10.07
N MET A 112 0.69 -12.31 9.02
CA MET A 112 -0.45 -12.33 8.09
C MET A 112 -0.51 -13.61 7.24
N GLY A 113 0.65 -14.21 6.94
CA GLY A 113 0.73 -15.49 6.21
C GLY A 113 0.28 -15.37 4.76
N PHE A 114 0.82 -14.40 4.00
CA PHE A 114 0.59 -14.24 2.55
C PHE A 114 -0.88 -14.26 2.09
N ASN A 115 -1.79 -13.61 2.82
CA ASN A 115 -3.18 -13.49 2.37
C ASN A 115 -3.28 -12.68 1.06
N ASN A 116 -3.72 -13.32 -0.03
CA ASN A 116 -3.85 -12.71 -1.36
C ASN A 116 -4.87 -13.47 -2.24
N LYS A 117 -5.26 -12.85 -3.36
CA LYS A 117 -6.28 -13.38 -4.29
C LYS A 117 -5.71 -14.27 -5.42
N GLY A 118 -4.41 -14.58 -5.40
CA GLY A 118 -3.73 -15.40 -6.41
C GLY A 118 -3.19 -14.58 -7.58
N ILE A 119 -2.24 -15.15 -8.32
CA ILE A 119 -1.59 -14.48 -9.47
C ILE A 119 -2.58 -14.23 -10.61
N GLU A 120 -3.47 -15.19 -10.91
CA GLU A 120 -4.47 -15.06 -11.98
C GLU A 120 -5.34 -13.81 -11.77
N TYR A 121 -5.80 -13.58 -10.53
CA TYR A 121 -6.57 -12.39 -10.19
C TYR A 121 -5.78 -11.09 -10.37
N ALA A 122 -4.49 -11.10 -10.04
CA ALA A 122 -3.67 -9.90 -10.07
C ALA A 122 -3.35 -9.43 -11.48
N ILE A 123 -3.21 -10.38 -12.43
CA ILE A 123 -2.88 -10.07 -13.84
C ILE A 123 -4.12 -9.93 -14.73
N SER A 124 -5.31 -10.30 -14.26
CA SER A 124 -6.55 -10.27 -15.05
C SER A 124 -7.26 -8.91 -15.06
N LYS A 125 -6.57 -7.83 -14.71
CA LYS A 125 -7.16 -6.49 -14.54
C LYS A 125 -6.63 -5.50 -15.55
#